data_AF-A0A822D2N0-F1
#
_entry.id   AF-A0A822D2N0-F1
#
_cell.length_a   1.000
_cell.length_b   1.000
_cell.length_c   1.000
_cell.angle_alpha   90.00
_cell.angle_beta   90.00
_cell.angle_gamma   90.00
#
_symmetry.space_group_name_H-M   'P 1'
#
loop_
_entity.id
_entity.type
_entity.pdbx_description
1 polymer ?
#
loop_
_entity_poly.entity_id
_entity_poly.type
_entity_poly.pdbx_seq_one_letter_code
_entity_poly.pdbx_strand_id
1 'polypeptide(L)'
;MGGRSSKKTFTEWDLIKYSNMTNIPLITVENIYKDFMKATGNTNKMDKNEFRRLYKQMYISQQSNNTVVSFLTDQDLNKMSDHILEIYDYDASGKLTFE
;
A
#
# COMPACT_ATOMS: atom_id res chain seq x y z
N MET A 1 -31.28 8.22 2.61
CA MET A 1 -30.27 9.06 1.92
C MET A 1 -29.08 8.17 1.59
N GLY A 2 -28.95 7.76 0.33
CA GLY A 2 -27.90 6.83 -0.10
C GLY A 2 -26.59 7.58 -0.36
N GLY A 3 -25.66 7.50 0.59
CA GLY A 3 -24.27 7.90 0.36
C GLY A 3 -23.64 6.93 -0.63
N ARG A 4 -23.72 7.24 -1.93
CA ARG A 4 -22.86 6.61 -2.92
C ARG A 4 -21.43 7.03 -2.60
N SER A 5 -20.70 6.21 -1.85
CA SER A 5 -19.25 6.32 -1.75
C SER A 5 -18.71 6.31 -3.18
N SER A 6 -18.34 7.49 -3.68
CA SER A 6 -17.75 7.64 -5.00
C SER A 6 -16.50 6.79 -5.02
N LYS A 7 -16.48 5.76 -5.88
CA LYS A 7 -15.27 4.98 -6.15
C LYS A 7 -14.16 5.96 -6.51
N LYS A 8 -13.21 6.19 -5.61
CA LYS A 8 -12.09 7.09 -5.84
C LYS A 8 -11.07 6.33 -6.68
N THR A 9 -11.33 6.26 -7.98
CA THR A 9 -10.38 5.73 -8.95
C THR A 9 -9.35 6.81 -9.24
N PHE A 10 -8.09 6.54 -8.91
CA PHE A 10 -6.99 7.44 -9.26
C PHE A 10 -6.80 7.44 -10.77
N THR A 11 -6.71 8.64 -11.33
CA THR A 11 -6.37 8.87 -12.72
C THR A 11 -4.85 8.83 -12.90
N GLU A 12 -4.40 8.73 -14.15
CA GLU A 12 -2.98 8.81 -14.48
C GLU A 12 -2.31 10.08 -13.93
N TRP A 13 -3.03 11.21 -13.93
CA TRP A 13 -2.55 12.47 -13.34
C TRP A 13 -2.33 12.39 -11.83
N ASP A 14 -3.17 11.63 -11.12
CA ASP A 14 -2.99 11.43 -9.69
C ASP A 14 -1.75 10.57 -9.42
N LEU A 15 -1.52 9.52 -10.24
CA LEU A 15 -0.33 8.67 -10.12
C LEU A 15 0.96 9.43 -10.43
N ILE A 16 0.94 10.32 -11.44
CA ILE A 16 2.05 11.25 -11.73
C ILE A 16 2.30 12.17 -10.54
N LYS A 17 1.24 12.71 -9.92
CA LYS A 17 1.36 13.54 -8.72
C LYS A 17 2.02 12.77 -7.58
N TYR A 18 1.59 11.54 -7.30
CA TYR A 18 2.22 10.71 -6.26
C TYR A 18 3.67 10.36 -6.59
N SER A 19 3.96 10.04 -7.85
CA SER A 19 5.33 9.82 -8.33
C SER A 19 6.23 11.02 -8.03
N ASN A 20 5.76 12.23 -8.34
CA ASN A 20 6.49 13.47 -8.05
C ASN A 20 6.62 13.77 -6.55
N MET A 21 5.56 13.52 -5.76
CA MET A 21 5.57 13.79 -4.31
C MET A 21 6.47 12.83 -3.54
N THR A 22 6.53 11.56 -3.96
CA THR A 22 7.28 10.50 -3.28
C THR A 22 8.67 10.27 -3.87
N ASN A 23 8.96 10.89 -5.02
CA ASN A 23 10.15 10.63 -5.85
C ASN A 23 10.29 9.13 -6.24
N ILE A 24 9.17 8.40 -6.29
CA ILE A 24 9.10 7.01 -6.74
C ILE A 24 8.81 7.03 -8.24
N PRO A 25 9.49 6.20 -9.07
CA PRO A 25 9.20 6.12 -10.50
C PRO A 25 7.72 5.85 -10.78
N LEU A 26 7.13 6.54 -11.77
CA LEU A 26 5.72 6.40 -12.12
C LEU A 26 5.30 4.95 -12.34
N ILE A 27 6.14 4.19 -13.06
CA ILE A 27 5.92 2.75 -13.31
C ILE A 27 5.78 1.95 -12.01
N THR A 28 6.54 2.30 -10.97
CA THR A 28 6.47 1.65 -9.67
C THR A 28 5.20 2.06 -8.94
N VAL A 29 4.81 3.34 -8.98
CA VAL A 29 3.55 3.84 -8.42
C VAL A 29 2.34 3.17 -9.08
N GLU A 30 2.35 3.02 -10.40
CA GLU A 30 1.31 2.32 -11.16
C GLU A 30 1.19 0.85 -10.78
N ASN A 31 2.32 0.16 -10.58
CA ASN A 31 2.32 -1.24 -10.16
C ASN A 31 1.77 -1.38 -8.74
N ILE A 32 2.18 -0.51 -7.80
CA ILE A 32 1.64 -0.47 -6.44
C ILE A 32 0.14 -0.20 -6.48
N TYR A 33 -0.32 0.74 -7.30
CA TYR A 33 -1.75 1.04 -7.45
C TYR A 33 -2.54 -0.14 -8.03
N LYS A 34 -2.00 -0.83 -9.04
CA LYS A 34 -2.63 -2.03 -9.59
C LYS A 34 -2.77 -3.14 -8.54
N ASP A 35 -1.74 -3.35 -7.72
CA ASP A 35 -1.77 -4.36 -6.66
C ASP A 35 -2.71 -3.95 -5.52
N PHE A 36 -2.76 -2.65 -5.20
CA PHE A 36 -3.75 -2.07 -4.29
C PHE A 36 -5.19 -2.30 -4.77
N MET A 37 -5.48 -2.03 -6.05
CA MET A 37 -6.80 -2.23 -6.62
C MET A 37 -7.19 -3.71 -6.67
N LYS A 38 -6.24 -4.62 -6.91
CA LYS A 38 -6.49 -6.07 -6.81
C LYS A 38 -6.84 -6.50 -5.40
N ALA A 39 -6.15 -5.97 -4.39
CA ALA A 39 -6.36 -6.33 -2.98
C ALA A 39 -7.65 -5.73 -2.40
N THR A 40 -7.97 -4.48 -2.75
CA THR A 40 -9.11 -3.74 -2.19
C THR A 40 -10.40 -3.84 -3.02
N GLY A 41 -10.29 -4.30 -4.26
CA GLY A 41 -11.39 -4.41 -5.21
C GLY A 41 -12.12 -3.09 -5.39
N ASN A 42 -13.41 -3.07 -5.04
CA ASN A 42 -14.28 -1.91 -5.20
C ASN A 42 -14.30 -0.97 -3.98
N THR A 43 -13.64 -1.35 -2.88
CA THR A 43 -13.75 -0.60 -1.62
C THR A 43 -12.72 0.53 -1.52
N ASN A 44 -11.65 0.48 -2.32
CA ASN A 44 -10.54 1.43 -2.30
C ASN A 44 -9.95 1.66 -0.89
N LYS A 45 -10.14 0.68 -0.01
CA LYS A 45 -9.72 0.65 1.38
C LYS A 45 -9.05 -0.69 1.63
N MET A 46 -7.80 -0.66 2.04
CA MET A 46 -6.98 -1.82 2.31
C MET A 46 -7.02 -2.17 3.77
N ASP A 47 -7.45 -3.39 4.09
CA ASP A 47 -7.38 -3.85 5.47
C ASP A 47 -5.95 -4.18 5.89
N LYS A 48 -5.78 -4.31 7.20
CA LYS A 48 -4.50 -4.64 7.83
C LYS A 48 -3.84 -5.92 7.32
N ASN A 49 -4.62 -6.94 6.98
CA ASN A 49 -4.06 -8.22 6.54
C ASN A 49 -3.55 -8.13 5.09
N GLU A 50 -4.29 -7.45 4.22
CA GLU A 50 -3.85 -7.18 2.86
C GLU A 50 -2.64 -6.23 2.82
N PHE A 51 -2.62 -5.22 3.68
CA PHE A 51 -1.46 -4.33 3.81
C PHE A 51 -0.21 -5.09 4.23
N ARG A 52 -0.30 -5.93 5.26
CA ARG A 52 0.79 -6.83 5.69
C ARG A 52 1.29 -7.72 4.55
N ARG A 53 0.36 -8.31 3.79
CA ARG A 53 0.68 -9.20 2.67
C ARG A 53 1.46 -8.47 1.58
N LEU A 54 0.99 -7.28 1.18
CA LEU A 54 1.66 -6.47 0.15
C LEU A 54 3.01 -5.93 0.63
N TYR A 55 3.09 -5.43 1.87
CA TYR A 55 4.34 -4.97 2.47
C TYR A 55 5.40 -6.07 2.48
N LYS A 56 5.02 -7.29 2.88
CA LYS A 56 5.91 -8.46 2.83
C LYS A 56 6.33 -8.81 1.41
N GLN A 57 5.40 -8.84 0.46
CA GLN A 57 5.74 -9.12 -0.94
C GLN A 57 6.74 -8.11 -1.49
N MET A 58 6.53 -6.82 -1.24
CA MET A 58 7.45 -5.77 -1.67
C MET A 58 8.83 -5.90 -1.01
N TYR A 59 8.87 -6.22 0.29
CA TYR A 59 10.12 -6.45 1.02
C TYR A 59 10.89 -7.65 0.46
N ILE A 60 10.21 -8.78 0.22
CA ILE A 60 10.81 -9.98 -0.38
C ILE A 60 11.30 -9.70 -1.81
N SER A 61 10.52 -9.01 -2.64
CA SER A 61 10.91 -8.65 -4.01
C SER A 61 12.13 -7.72 -4.06
N GLN A 62 12.29 -6.83 -3.06
CA GLN A 62 13.48 -6.00 -2.95
C GLN A 62 14.69 -6.80 -2.43
N GLN A 63 14.50 -7.78 -1.56
CA GLN A 63 15.55 -8.71 -1.14
C GLN A 63 16.00 -9.65 -2.26
N SER A 64 15.11 -10.14 -3.12
CA SER A 64 15.52 -10.99 -4.24
C SER A 64 16.46 -10.27 -5.21
N ASN A 65 16.46 -8.93 -5.21
CA ASN A 65 17.37 -8.11 -6.03
C ASN A 65 18.65 -7.67 -5.28
N ASN A 66 18.75 -7.90 -3.97
CA ASN A 66 19.88 -7.52 -3.13
C ASN A 66 20.37 -8.72 -2.31
N THR A 67 21.62 -9.14 -2.52
CA THR A 67 22.29 -10.27 -1.85
C THR A 67 22.57 -10.04 -0.35
N VAL A 68 21.71 -9.29 0.34
CA VAL A 68 21.86 -8.94 1.76
C VAL A 68 20.96 -9.85 2.57
N VAL A 69 21.58 -10.60 3.49
CA VAL A 69 20.93 -11.52 4.42
C VAL A 69 19.81 -10.81 5.19
N SER A 70 18.59 -11.35 5.12
CA SER A 70 17.43 -10.84 5.85
C SER A 70 17.66 -10.92 7.36
N PHE A 71 17.91 -9.78 8.00
CA PHE A 71 17.94 -9.69 9.46
C PHE A 71 16.55 -9.49 10.09
N LEU A 72 15.53 -9.17 9.28
CA LEU A 72 14.17 -8.96 9.76
C LEU A 72 13.41 -10.28 9.73
N THR A 73 12.79 -10.62 10.87
CA THR A 73 11.89 -11.77 10.96
C THR A 73 10.51 -11.43 10.42
N ASP A 74 9.71 -12.45 10.10
CA ASP A 74 8.30 -12.29 9.74
C ASP A 74 7.48 -11.52 10.80
N GLN A 75 7.88 -11.63 12.07
CA GLN A 75 7.27 -10.94 13.18
C GLN A 75 7.64 -9.45 13.21
N ASP A 76 8.86 -9.10 12.82
CA ASP A 76 9.30 -7.70 12.72
C ASP A 76 8.61 -7.00 11.55
N LEU A 77 8.48 -7.66 10.41
CA LEU A 77 7.72 -7.14 9.26
C LEU A 77 6.24 -6.91 9.60
N ASN A 78 5.65 -7.79 10.40
CA ASN A 78 4.28 -7.61 10.90
C ASN A 78 4.18 -6.39 11.85
N LYS A 79 5.14 -6.21 12.76
CA LYS A 79 5.14 -5.05 13.68
C LYS A 79 5.34 -3.73 12.92
N MET A 80 6.23 -3.71 11.93
CA MET A 80 6.46 -2.52 11.11
C MET A 80 5.23 -2.15 10.29
N SER A 81 4.62 -3.12 9.61
CA SER A 81 3.39 -2.87 8.85
C SER A 81 2.21 -2.46 9.75
N ASP A 82 2.10 -3.02 10.95
CA ASP A 82 1.11 -2.57 11.93
C ASP A 82 1.33 -1.12 12.36
N HIS A 83 2.56 -0.76 12.65
CA HIS A 83 2.89 0.60 13.09
C HIS A 83 2.69 1.63 11.98
N ILE A 84 3.03 1.29 10.74
CA ILE A 84 2.71 2.12 9.58
C ILE A 84 1.20 2.28 9.46
N LEU A 85 0.44 1.18 9.59
CA LEU A 85 -1.01 1.25 9.51
C LEU A 85 -1.59 2.15 10.62
N GLU A 86 -1.11 2.06 11.86
CA GLU A 86 -1.54 2.95 12.95
C GLU A 86 -1.27 4.43 12.68
N ILE A 87 -0.18 4.77 11.99
CA ILE A 87 0.17 6.15 11.65
C ILE A 87 -0.76 6.71 10.57
N TYR A 88 -1.15 5.89 9.59
CA TYR A 88 -1.93 6.32 8.43
C TYR A 88 -3.44 6.02 8.54
N ASP A 89 -3.87 5.22 9.52
CA ASP A 89 -5.28 4.94 9.85
C ASP A 89 -5.90 6.11 10.65
N TYR A 90 -5.93 7.30 10.05
CA TYR A 90 -6.43 8.53 10.68
C TYR A 90 -7.89 8.43 11.13
N ASP A 91 -8.70 7.60 10.49
CA ASP A 91 -10.12 7.39 10.82
C ASP A 91 -10.34 6.25 11.82
N ALA A 92 -9.26 5.64 12.34
CA ALA A 92 -9.29 4.47 13.22
C ALA A 92 -10.17 3.32 12.67
N SER A 93 -10.29 3.22 11.34
CA SER A 93 -11.15 2.23 10.69
C SER A 93 -10.44 0.88 10.51
N GLY A 94 -9.15 0.81 10.83
CA GLY A 94 -8.27 -0.32 10.54
C GLY A 94 -8.02 -0.50 9.05
N LYS A 95 -8.22 0.55 8.24
CA LYS A 95 -8.14 0.47 6.77
C LYS A 95 -7.42 1.68 6.17
N LEU A 96 -6.52 1.40 5.24
CA LEU A 96 -5.74 2.41 4.54
C LEU A 96 -6.33 2.75 3.17
N THR A 97 -6.31 4.03 2.82
CA THR A 97 -6.47 4.46 1.42
C THR A 97 -5.15 4.33 0.67
N PHE A 98 -5.18 4.52 -0.65
CA PHE A 98 -3.96 4.52 -1.45
C PHE A 98 -3.09 5.78 -1.22
N GLU A 99 -3.71 6.91 -0.90
CA GLU A 99 -3.02 8.16 -0.50
C GLU A 99 -2.38 8.01 0.88
#